data_AF-A0A7C3FQ84-F1
#
_entry.id   AF-A0A7C3FQ84-F1
#
_cell.length_a   1.000
_cell.length_b   1.000
_cell.length_c   1.000
_cell.angle_alpha   90.00
_cell.angle_beta   90.00
_cell.angle_gamma   90.00
#
_symmetry.space_group_name_H-M   'P 1'
#
loop_
_entity.id
_entity.type
_entity.pdbx_description
1 polymer ?
#
loop_
_entity_poly.entity_id
_entity_poly.type
_entity_poly.pdbx_seq_one_letter_code
_entity_poly.pdbx_strand_id
1 'polypeptide(L)'
;MKLSQIFRLLIIAIASCILATTHAVSAQGNINASITKIDDTQFPLISTYVSVSDAQGFPILGLDASAFSIMEDEAPVDEFSIEGFSNTEEPISFALAIDTSASMARDHALSQAEIAARAFSSSLTALDQIGLVAFSDQATSIASPTSDKDSVLNAISQLTADGDTALYDGVAESISMLSELSAGRRAVVLLTDGCNTTGLIRDPEIAALEAIRVSIPIYAIGFGDKADLCESEV
;
A
#
# COMPACT_ATOMS: atom_id res chain seq x y z
N MET A 1 35.92 11.59 14.16
CA MET A 1 36.40 10.19 14.06
C MET A 1 35.26 9.33 14.59
N LYS A 2 34.41 8.64 13.84
CA LYS A 2 34.29 8.35 12.40
C LYS A 2 32.82 8.53 12.00
N LEU A 3 32.61 9.20 10.86
CA LEU A 3 31.42 9.12 10.03
C LEU A 3 31.51 7.81 9.21
N SER A 4 30.38 7.24 8.83
CA SER A 4 30.19 6.01 8.03
C SER A 4 30.42 4.68 8.76
N GLN A 5 29.39 4.18 9.43
CA GLN A 5 29.05 2.77 9.30
C GLN A 5 27.57 2.67 8.94
N ILE A 6 27.34 2.05 7.81
CA ILE A 6 26.04 1.73 7.23
C ILE A 6 25.37 0.78 8.24
N PHE A 7 24.34 1.27 8.92
CA PHE A 7 23.48 0.47 9.80
C PHE A 7 22.85 -0.63 8.94
N ARG A 8 23.30 -1.87 9.12
CA ARG A 8 22.64 -3.05 8.56
C ARG A 8 21.87 -3.71 9.69
N LEU A 9 20.65 -3.21 9.93
CA LEU A 9 19.72 -3.88 10.82
C LEU A 9 19.23 -5.16 10.11
N LEU A 10 19.71 -6.32 10.56
CA LEU A 10 19.28 -7.62 10.07
C LEU A 10 18.38 -8.26 11.14
N ILE A 11 17.07 -8.09 11.02
CA ILE A 11 16.11 -8.77 11.89
C ILE A 11 15.86 -10.16 11.32
N ILE A 12 16.33 -11.20 12.00
CA ILE A 12 16.06 -12.60 11.66
C ILE A 12 14.92 -13.10 12.56
N ALA A 13 13.73 -13.29 11.99
CA ALA A 13 12.64 -13.98 12.66
C ALA A 13 12.90 -15.50 12.65
N ILE A 14 13.48 -16.05 13.72
CA ILE A 14 13.62 -17.51 13.91
C ILE A 14 12.49 -18.00 14.81
N ALA A 15 11.42 -18.52 14.20
CA ALA A 15 10.40 -19.29 14.92
C ALA A 15 10.98 -20.68 15.27
N SER A 16 11.65 -20.81 16.42
CA SER A 16 12.17 -22.08 16.90
C SER A 16 11.11 -22.84 17.69
N CYS A 17 10.39 -23.74 17.02
CA CYS A 17 9.38 -24.61 17.63
C CYS A 17 10.06 -25.84 18.25
N ILE A 18 10.29 -25.86 19.57
CA ILE A 18 10.72 -27.08 20.28
C ILE A 18 9.46 -27.87 20.64
N LEU A 19 9.05 -28.83 19.79
CA LEU A 19 8.01 -29.80 20.11
C LEU A 19 8.60 -31.06 20.74
N ALA A 20 8.18 -31.33 21.99
CA ALA A 20 8.21 -32.67 22.55
C ALA A 20 7.02 -33.49 22.00
N THR A 21 7.37 -34.50 21.20
CA THR A 21 6.68 -35.75 20.89
C THR A 21 5.35 -35.75 20.11
N THR A 22 5.48 -36.28 18.89
CA THR A 22 4.56 -37.12 18.11
C THR A 22 3.16 -36.55 17.91
N HIS A 23 2.95 -35.89 16.78
CA HIS A 23 2.15 -36.36 15.63
C HIS A 23 2.68 -35.57 14.41
N ALA A 24 3.04 -36.27 13.34
CA ALA A 24 3.54 -35.63 12.13
C ALA A 24 2.39 -34.87 11.44
N VAL A 25 2.40 -33.55 11.55
CA VAL A 25 1.69 -32.66 10.64
C VAL A 25 2.76 -31.80 9.99
N SER A 26 3.13 -32.17 8.76
CA SER A 26 3.94 -31.31 7.91
C SER A 26 3.07 -30.17 7.41
N ALA A 27 3.22 -29.00 7.99
CA ALA A 27 2.78 -27.74 7.41
C ALA A 27 3.83 -26.68 7.75
N GLN A 28 5.05 -26.87 7.26
CA GLN A 28 6.07 -25.82 7.27
C GLN A 28 5.77 -24.89 6.09
N GLY A 29 4.76 -24.05 6.23
CA GLY A 29 4.58 -22.91 5.33
C GLY A 29 5.71 -21.91 5.59
N ASN A 30 6.41 -21.49 4.55
CA ASN A 30 7.44 -20.45 4.68
C ASN A 30 6.77 -19.15 5.16
N ILE A 31 7.20 -18.61 6.29
CA ILE A 31 6.81 -17.30 6.78
C ILE A 31 7.75 -16.27 6.13
N ASN A 32 7.20 -15.23 5.54
CA ASN A 32 7.95 -14.11 5.00
C ASN A 32 7.90 -12.94 5.99
N ALA A 33 9.05 -12.42 6.40
CA ALA A 33 9.15 -11.24 7.25
C ALA A 33 10.05 -10.20 6.57
N SER A 34 9.60 -8.95 6.51
CA SER A 34 10.36 -7.85 5.91
C SER A 34 10.20 -6.55 6.69
N ILE A 35 11.27 -5.77 6.79
CA ILE A 35 11.24 -4.42 7.36
C ILE A 35 10.76 -3.47 6.27
N THR A 36 9.61 -2.85 6.48
CA THR A 36 8.99 -1.91 5.52
C THR A 36 9.50 -0.49 5.72
N LYS A 37 9.76 -0.08 6.97
CA LYS A 37 10.25 1.26 7.31
C LYS A 37 11.08 1.21 8.60
N ILE A 38 12.12 2.03 8.65
CA ILE A 38 12.85 2.37 9.86
C ILE A 38 12.69 3.88 10.06
N ASP A 39 12.23 4.30 11.24
CA ASP A 39 12.06 5.69 11.64
C ASP A 39 12.99 5.98 12.82
N ASP A 40 14.02 6.78 12.57
CA ASP A 40 15.05 7.18 13.53
C ASP A 40 14.92 8.66 13.95
N THR A 41 13.82 9.31 13.61
CA THR A 41 13.60 10.75 13.86
C THR A 41 13.56 11.10 15.36
N GLN A 42 13.28 10.11 16.22
CA GLN A 42 13.16 10.25 17.67
C GLN A 42 14.35 9.64 18.43
N PHE A 43 15.53 9.55 17.81
CA PHE A 43 16.73 8.99 18.42
C PHE A 43 16.93 9.49 19.88
N PRO A 44 17.17 8.59 20.86
CA PRO A 44 17.58 7.19 20.71
C PRO A 44 16.45 6.18 20.50
N LEU A 45 15.18 6.60 20.45
CA LEU A 45 14.07 5.69 20.16
C LEU A 45 13.97 5.48 18.64
N ILE A 46 14.07 4.22 18.21
CA ILE A 46 13.96 3.82 16.80
C ILE A 46 12.68 3.00 16.64
N SER A 47 11.82 3.41 15.72
CA SER A 47 10.59 2.67 15.38
C SER A 47 10.79 1.90 14.08
N THR A 48 10.57 0.59 14.11
CA THR A 48 10.70 -0.28 12.93
C THR A 48 9.35 -0.90 12.59
N TYR A 49 8.96 -0.80 11.32
CA TYR A 49 7.72 -1.36 10.81
C TYR A 49 8.04 -2.67 10.09
N VAL A 50 7.42 -3.77 10.51
CA VAL A 50 7.66 -5.11 9.98
C VAL A 50 6.37 -5.68 9.39
N SER A 51 6.44 -6.20 8.17
CA SER A 51 5.38 -7.00 7.55
C SER A 51 5.69 -8.48 7.71
N VAL A 52 4.75 -9.26 8.24
CA VAL A 52 4.85 -10.71 8.39
C VAL A 52 3.69 -11.37 7.68
N SER A 53 3.99 -12.25 6.71
CA SER A 53 2.98 -12.95 5.92
C SER A 53 3.28 -14.45 5.81
N ASP A 54 2.26 -15.24 5.49
CA ASP A 54 2.43 -16.63 5.14
C ASP A 54 3.00 -16.82 3.71
N ALA A 55 3.10 -18.08 3.28
CA ALA A 55 3.63 -18.46 1.97
C ALA A 55 2.72 -18.03 0.80
N GLN A 56 1.46 -17.71 1.07
CA GLN A 56 0.48 -17.23 0.10
C GLN A 56 0.41 -15.69 0.09
N GLY A 57 1.16 -15.02 0.98
CA GLY A 57 1.17 -13.56 1.10
C GLY A 57 0.10 -13.00 2.03
N PHE A 58 -0.66 -13.83 2.75
CA PHE A 58 -1.63 -13.33 3.72
C PHE A 58 -0.94 -12.87 5.00
N PRO A 59 -1.34 -11.72 5.59
CA PRO A 59 -0.72 -11.20 6.80
C PRO A 59 -0.98 -12.12 7.99
N ILE A 60 0.06 -12.36 8.80
CA ILE A 60 -0.05 -13.09 10.06
C ILE A 60 -0.29 -12.07 11.18
N LEU A 61 -1.50 -12.10 11.75
CA LEU A 61 -1.94 -11.17 12.79
C LEU A 61 -1.70 -11.73 14.20
N GLY A 62 -1.77 -10.85 15.21
CA GLY A 62 -1.72 -11.24 16.61
C GLY A 62 -0.34 -11.67 17.11
N LEU A 63 0.73 -11.30 16.39
CA LEU A 63 2.10 -11.49 16.83
C LEU A 63 2.41 -10.52 17.98
N ASP A 64 2.95 -11.05 19.07
CA ASP A 64 3.44 -10.29 20.22
C ASP A 64 4.97 -10.27 20.26
N ALA A 65 5.55 -9.62 21.27
CA ALA A 65 7.00 -9.52 21.44
C ALA A 65 7.72 -10.87 21.49
N SER A 66 7.05 -11.94 21.93
CA SER A 66 7.65 -13.28 21.99
C SER A 66 7.87 -13.91 20.61
N ALA A 67 7.20 -13.40 19.57
CA ALA A 67 7.36 -13.85 18.20
C ALA A 67 8.60 -13.27 17.49
N PHE A 68 9.31 -12.31 18.11
CA PHE A 68 10.41 -11.58 17.50
C PHE A 68 11.72 -11.74 18.28
N SER A 69 12.83 -11.73 17.55
CA SER A 69 14.17 -11.52 18.09
C SER A 69 14.80 -10.38 17.29
N ILE A 70 15.21 -9.33 17.98
CA ILE A 70 15.81 -8.14 17.37
C ILE A 70 17.32 -8.20 17.61
N MET A 71 18.09 -7.91 16.56
CA MET A 71 19.55 -7.84 16.62
C MET A 71 20.02 -6.51 16.04
N GLU A 72 20.92 -5.83 16.73
CA GLU A 72 21.63 -4.64 16.28
C GLU A 72 23.13 -4.98 16.23
N ASP A 73 23.76 -4.85 15.05
CA ASP A 73 25.18 -5.20 14.86
C ASP A 73 25.57 -6.58 15.43
N GLU A 74 24.72 -7.58 15.19
CA GLU A 74 24.84 -8.96 15.70
C GLU A 74 24.65 -9.12 17.23
N ALA A 75 24.43 -8.03 17.97
CA ALA A 75 24.08 -8.06 19.39
C ALA A 75 22.56 -8.14 19.57
N PRO A 76 22.06 -8.98 20.49
CA PRO A 76 20.63 -9.04 20.78
C PRO A 76 20.15 -7.74 21.44
N VAL A 77 18.96 -7.29 21.06
CA VAL A 77 18.25 -6.19 21.70
C VAL A 77 17.18 -6.80 22.62
N ASP A 78 17.41 -6.73 23.92
CA ASP A 78 16.54 -7.35 24.92
C ASP A 78 15.34 -6.45 25.32
N GLU A 79 15.46 -5.13 25.10
CA GLU A 79 14.44 -4.15 25.47
C GLU A 79 13.77 -3.59 24.22
N PHE A 80 12.63 -4.17 23.87
CA PHE A 80 11.75 -3.66 22.82
C PHE A 80 10.29 -3.95 23.17
N SER A 81 9.39 -3.14 22.62
CA SER A 81 7.95 -3.40 22.66
C SER A 81 7.46 -3.66 21.25
N ILE A 82 6.66 -4.71 21.08
CA ILE A 82 5.88 -4.90 19.85
C ILE A 82 4.51 -4.28 20.09
N GLU A 83 4.25 -3.21 19.37
CA GLU A 83 2.89 -2.78 19.11
C GLU A 83 2.38 -3.59 17.93
N GLY A 84 1.70 -4.69 18.23
CA GLY A 84 1.05 -5.48 17.19
C GLY A 84 0.09 -4.56 16.42
N PHE A 85 0.06 -4.69 15.10
CA PHE A 85 -0.99 -4.12 14.25
C PHE A 85 -2.34 -4.82 14.52
N SER A 86 -2.80 -4.78 15.76
CA SER A 86 -4.20 -4.91 16.13
C SER A 86 -4.76 -3.50 16.08
N ASN A 87 -5.25 -3.07 14.91
CA ASN A 87 -5.86 -1.75 14.70
C ASN A 87 -5.19 -0.65 15.54
N THR A 88 -3.93 -0.34 15.27
CA THR A 88 -3.36 0.91 15.80
C THR A 88 -4.29 2.03 15.35
N GLU A 89 -4.80 2.82 16.29
CA GLU A 89 -5.71 3.95 16.05
C GLU A 89 -5.13 5.01 15.11
N GLU A 90 -3.89 4.84 14.62
CA GLU A 90 -3.32 5.66 13.56
C GLU A 90 -4.17 5.55 12.28
N PRO A 91 -4.83 6.65 11.86
CA PRO A 91 -5.61 6.65 10.65
C PRO A 91 -4.75 6.37 9.42
N ILE A 92 -5.35 5.70 8.45
CA ILE A 92 -4.78 5.52 7.13
C ILE A 92 -5.36 6.60 6.21
N SER A 93 -4.48 7.23 5.43
CA SER A 93 -4.85 8.10 4.32
C SER A 93 -4.74 7.33 3.01
N PHE A 94 -5.86 7.15 2.33
CA PHE A 94 -5.91 6.50 1.03
C PHE A 94 -6.03 7.54 -0.08
N ALA A 95 -5.29 7.36 -1.17
CA ALA A 95 -5.62 7.99 -2.44
C ALA A 95 -6.37 6.98 -3.31
N LEU A 96 -7.62 7.26 -3.64
CA LEU A 96 -8.35 6.52 -4.66
C LEU A 96 -7.96 7.11 -6.02
N ALA A 97 -7.16 6.37 -6.78
CA ALA A 97 -6.80 6.70 -8.14
C ALA A 97 -7.77 5.99 -9.08
N ILE A 98 -8.72 6.73 -9.65
CA ILE A 98 -9.77 6.19 -10.50
C ILE A 98 -9.48 6.55 -11.95
N ASP A 99 -9.40 5.52 -12.78
CA ASP A 99 -9.38 5.64 -14.23
C ASP A 99 -10.72 6.18 -14.72
N THR A 100 -10.66 7.27 -15.47
CA THR A 100 -11.80 7.90 -16.13
C THR A 100 -11.60 7.97 -17.64
N SER A 101 -10.80 7.07 -18.21
CA SER A 101 -10.64 6.92 -19.66
C SER A 101 -11.92 6.42 -20.33
N ALA A 102 -12.01 6.55 -21.65
CA ALA A 102 -13.19 6.14 -22.42
C ALA A 102 -13.51 4.64 -22.28
N SER A 103 -12.52 3.78 -21.99
CA SER A 103 -12.74 2.35 -21.77
C SER A 103 -13.64 2.09 -20.56
N MET A 104 -13.51 2.90 -19.52
CA MET A 104 -14.27 2.79 -18.27
C MET A 104 -15.78 3.07 -18.41
N ALA A 105 -16.21 3.65 -19.54
CA ALA A 105 -17.64 3.75 -19.89
C ALA A 105 -18.24 2.40 -20.32
N ARG A 106 -17.41 1.47 -20.81
CA ARG A 106 -17.87 0.15 -21.26
C ARG A 106 -18.07 -0.77 -20.06
N ASP A 107 -18.99 -1.72 -20.22
CA ASP A 107 -19.32 -2.73 -19.21
C ASP A 107 -19.60 -2.17 -17.80
N HIS A 108 -19.96 -0.88 -17.74
CA HIS A 108 -20.23 -0.13 -16.52
C HIS A 108 -19.04 -0.06 -15.55
N ALA A 109 -17.80 -0.18 -16.01
CA ALA A 109 -16.61 -0.25 -15.16
C ALA A 109 -16.46 0.96 -14.21
N LEU A 110 -16.69 2.19 -14.67
CA LEU A 110 -16.67 3.37 -13.80
C LEU A 110 -17.73 3.30 -12.69
N SER A 111 -18.93 2.81 -13.00
CA SER A 111 -19.96 2.62 -11.98
C SER A 111 -19.59 1.52 -10.98
N GLN A 112 -18.88 0.47 -11.42
CA GLN A 112 -18.36 -0.57 -10.52
C GLN A 112 -17.25 -0.02 -9.63
N ALA A 113 -16.39 0.86 -10.16
CA ALA A 113 -15.40 1.58 -9.38
C ALA A 113 -16.05 2.47 -8.32
N GLU A 114 -17.15 3.18 -8.64
CA GLU A 114 -17.91 3.94 -7.65
C GLU A 114 -18.50 3.03 -6.56
N ILE A 115 -19.11 1.90 -6.94
CA ILE A 115 -19.66 0.92 -5.98
C ILE A 115 -18.56 0.38 -5.08
N ALA A 116 -17.40 0.02 -5.64
CA ALA A 116 -16.25 -0.46 -4.89
C ALA A 116 -15.72 0.62 -3.93
N ALA A 117 -15.62 1.87 -4.37
CA ALA A 117 -15.21 3.00 -3.53
C ALA A 117 -16.17 3.24 -2.36
N ARG A 118 -17.49 3.12 -2.58
CA ARG A 118 -18.50 3.20 -1.51
C ARG A 118 -18.38 2.05 -0.50
N ALA A 119 -18.20 0.83 -0.99
CA ALA A 119 -18.01 -0.35 -0.14
C ALA A 119 -16.72 -0.22 0.69
N PHE A 120 -15.63 0.19 0.05
CA PHE A 120 -14.35 0.46 0.70
C PHE A 120 -14.48 1.53 1.77
N SER A 121 -15.06 2.69 1.45
CA SER A 121 -15.31 3.78 2.39
C SER A 121 -16.12 3.33 3.61
N SER A 122 -17.07 2.40 3.43
CA SER A 122 -17.89 1.87 4.53
C SER A 122 -17.12 0.93 5.46
N SER A 123 -15.99 0.37 5.00
CA SER A 123 -15.10 -0.46 5.81
C SER A 123 -14.08 0.35 6.62
N LEU A 124 -13.91 1.64 6.30
CA LEU A 124 -12.96 2.52 6.95
C LEU A 124 -13.49 3.06 8.28
N THR A 125 -12.57 3.37 9.19
CA THR A 125 -12.87 4.00 10.48
C THR A 125 -13.19 5.49 10.31
N ALA A 126 -13.68 6.13 11.37
CA ALA A 126 -13.98 7.57 11.35
C ALA A 126 -12.73 8.44 11.15
N LEU A 127 -11.55 7.97 11.58
CA LEU A 127 -10.30 8.72 11.50
C LEU A 127 -9.62 8.57 10.12
N ASP A 128 -9.88 7.46 9.41
CA ASP A 128 -9.31 7.23 8.09
C ASP A 128 -9.75 8.29 7.08
N GLN A 129 -8.82 8.64 6.20
CA GLN A 129 -8.98 9.69 5.21
C GLN A 129 -8.98 9.11 3.80
N ILE A 130 -9.76 9.72 2.92
CA ILE A 130 -9.79 9.38 1.50
C ILE A 130 -9.51 10.65 0.71
N GLY A 131 -8.57 10.57 -0.23
CA GLY A 131 -8.37 11.54 -1.31
C GLY A 131 -8.78 10.90 -2.65
N LEU A 132 -8.99 11.74 -3.66
CA LEU A 132 -9.41 11.31 -5.00
C LEU A 132 -8.50 11.90 -6.06
N VAL A 133 -7.91 11.01 -6.84
CA VAL A 133 -7.25 11.33 -8.11
C VAL A 133 -8.08 10.70 -9.22
N ALA A 134 -8.45 11.50 -10.22
CA ALA A 134 -9.04 11.00 -11.46
C ALA A 134 -7.99 11.10 -12.56
N PHE A 135 -7.88 10.09 -13.42
CA PHE A 135 -6.95 10.13 -14.54
C PHE A 135 -7.57 9.59 -15.83
N SER A 136 -7.32 10.31 -16.92
CA SER A 136 -7.51 9.83 -18.28
C SER A 136 -6.32 10.26 -19.13
N ASP A 137 -6.44 11.29 -19.97
CA ASP A 137 -5.31 11.84 -20.73
C ASP A 137 -4.22 12.43 -19.81
N GLN A 138 -4.66 12.91 -18.64
CA GLN A 138 -3.85 13.51 -17.59
C GLN A 138 -4.41 13.06 -16.24
N ALA A 139 -3.55 13.05 -15.22
CA ALA A 139 -3.95 12.83 -13.83
C ALA A 139 -4.29 14.15 -13.14
N THR A 140 -5.34 14.16 -12.32
CA THR A 140 -5.76 15.35 -11.55
C THR A 140 -6.21 14.95 -10.15
N SER A 141 -5.63 15.62 -9.14
CA SER A 141 -6.13 15.62 -7.77
C SER A 141 -7.48 16.34 -7.68
N ILE A 142 -8.57 15.61 -7.47
CA ILE A 142 -9.93 16.13 -7.34
C ILE A 142 -10.25 16.50 -5.88
N ALA A 143 -9.76 15.70 -4.93
CA ALA A 143 -9.94 15.95 -3.50
C ALA A 143 -8.70 15.51 -2.72
N SER A 144 -8.19 16.40 -1.87
CA SER A 144 -7.14 16.05 -0.89
C SER A 144 -7.68 15.07 0.16
N PRO A 145 -6.83 14.28 0.83
CA PRO A 145 -7.26 13.33 1.86
C PRO A 145 -8.07 14.00 2.97
N THR A 146 -9.29 13.50 3.19
CA THR A 146 -10.23 14.02 4.20
C THR A 146 -10.99 12.90 4.89
N SER A 147 -11.38 13.11 6.15
CA SER A 147 -12.27 12.21 6.89
C SER A 147 -13.75 12.37 6.47
N ASP A 148 -14.09 13.44 5.74
CA ASP A 148 -15.41 13.62 5.11
C ASP A 148 -15.52 12.76 3.85
N LYS A 149 -15.74 11.46 4.09
CA LYS A 149 -15.83 10.45 3.03
C LYS A 149 -17.00 10.72 2.08
N ASP A 150 -18.11 11.28 2.58
CA ASP A 150 -19.29 11.60 1.77
C ASP A 150 -18.96 12.66 0.70
N SER A 151 -18.16 13.67 1.04
CA SER A 151 -17.68 14.66 0.06
C SER A 151 -16.91 14.03 -1.10
N VAL A 152 -16.05 13.04 -0.79
CA VAL A 152 -15.25 12.32 -1.79
C VAL A 152 -16.13 11.41 -2.63
N LEU A 153 -17.05 10.66 -2.01
CA LEU A 153 -18.00 9.80 -2.72
C LEU A 153 -18.93 10.61 -3.64
N ASN A 154 -19.32 11.82 -3.24
CA ASN A 154 -20.05 12.73 -4.10
C ASN A 154 -19.21 13.17 -5.30
N ALA A 155 -17.93 13.50 -5.10
CA ALA A 155 -17.02 13.80 -6.20
C ALA A 155 -16.85 12.63 -7.18
N ILE A 156 -16.72 11.40 -6.68
CA ILE A 156 -16.66 10.19 -7.51
C ILE A 156 -17.91 10.05 -8.40
N SER A 157 -19.10 10.30 -7.85
CA SER A 157 -20.35 10.20 -8.62
C SER A 157 -20.50 11.23 -9.74
N GLN A 158 -19.65 12.26 -9.77
CA GLN A 158 -19.61 13.26 -10.84
C GLN A 158 -18.57 12.96 -11.92
N LEU A 159 -17.77 11.90 -11.75
CA LEU A 159 -16.77 11.53 -12.74
C LEU A 159 -17.43 11.06 -14.04
N THR A 160 -16.82 11.43 -15.16
CA THR A 160 -17.25 11.04 -16.50
C THR A 160 -16.09 10.38 -17.21
N ALA A 161 -16.37 9.28 -17.91
CA ALA A 161 -15.34 8.52 -18.61
C ALA A 161 -15.13 9.06 -20.03
N ASP A 162 -13.91 9.53 -20.34
CA ASP A 162 -13.48 10.01 -21.65
C ASP A 162 -11.94 10.07 -21.75
N GLY A 163 -11.40 10.06 -22.97
CA GLY A 163 -9.96 10.15 -23.24
C GLY A 163 -9.19 8.82 -23.14
N ASP A 164 -7.87 8.94 -23.19
CA ASP A 164 -6.91 7.82 -23.07
C ASP A 164 -6.60 7.50 -21.59
N THR A 165 -5.62 6.63 -21.32
CA THR A 165 -5.29 6.11 -19.98
C THR A 165 -3.86 6.46 -19.57
N ALA A 166 -3.67 7.50 -18.76
CA ALA A 166 -2.41 7.93 -18.15
C ALA A 166 -2.21 7.28 -16.76
N LEU A 167 -2.21 5.96 -16.71
CA LEU A 167 -2.20 5.18 -15.47
C LEU A 167 -1.01 5.52 -14.57
N TYR A 168 0.21 5.58 -15.14
CA TYR A 168 1.41 5.83 -14.33
C TYR A 168 1.49 7.27 -13.81
N ASP A 169 0.96 8.23 -14.56
CA ASP A 169 0.79 9.61 -14.08
C ASP A 169 -0.24 9.66 -12.94
N GLY A 170 -1.33 8.89 -13.04
CA GLY A 170 -2.33 8.75 -11.98
C GLY A 170 -1.74 8.22 -10.67
N VAL A 171 -0.87 7.21 -10.77
CA VAL A 171 -0.11 6.69 -9.63
C VAL A 171 0.84 7.74 -9.06
N ALA A 172 1.61 8.42 -9.91
CA ALA A 172 2.56 9.44 -9.48
C ALA A 172 1.85 10.64 -8.79
N GLU A 173 0.74 11.10 -9.34
CA GLU A 173 -0.09 12.16 -8.74
C GLU A 173 -0.65 11.74 -7.38
N SER A 174 -1.08 10.48 -7.25
CA SER A 174 -1.56 9.92 -5.99
C SER A 174 -0.47 9.83 -4.93
N ILE A 175 0.74 9.42 -5.33
CA ILE A 175 1.91 9.39 -4.45
C ILE A 175 2.28 10.82 -4.03
N SER A 176 2.27 11.78 -4.96
CA SER A 176 2.54 13.19 -4.68
C SER A 176 1.56 13.74 -3.65
N MET A 177 0.25 13.58 -3.87
CA MET A 177 -0.81 13.99 -2.95
C MET A 177 -0.60 13.44 -1.54
N LEU A 178 -0.31 12.14 -1.41
CA LEU A 178 -0.09 11.50 -0.11
C LEU A 178 1.23 11.91 0.54
N SER A 179 2.23 12.27 -0.26
CA SER A 179 3.55 12.72 0.23
C SER A 179 3.50 14.11 0.87
N GLU A 180 2.50 14.92 0.54
CA GLU A 180 2.26 16.23 1.18
C GLU A 180 1.81 16.11 2.65
N LEU A 181 1.30 14.93 3.05
CA LEU A 181 0.91 14.69 4.43
C LEU A 181 2.15 14.63 5.34
N SER A 182 2.04 15.20 6.53
CA SER A 182 3.18 15.29 7.47
C SER A 182 3.48 13.99 8.22
N ALA A 183 2.48 13.10 8.39
CA ALA A 183 2.62 11.84 9.10
C ALA A 183 1.53 10.84 8.67
N GLY A 184 1.43 9.69 9.34
CA GLY A 184 0.36 8.71 9.17
C GLY A 184 0.59 7.68 8.07
N ARG A 185 -0.15 6.58 8.17
CA ARG A 185 -0.13 5.48 7.21
C ARG A 185 -0.77 5.92 5.89
N ARG A 186 -0.21 5.48 4.77
CA ARG A 186 -0.61 5.91 3.42
C ARG A 186 -0.68 4.72 2.50
N ALA A 187 -1.65 4.74 1.58
CA ALA A 187 -1.72 3.75 0.51
C ALA A 187 -2.45 4.32 -0.70
N VAL A 188 -2.07 3.88 -1.89
CA VAL A 188 -2.81 4.15 -3.12
C VAL A 188 -3.71 2.95 -3.41
N VAL A 189 -4.97 3.20 -3.74
CA VAL A 189 -5.89 2.21 -4.32
C VAL A 189 -6.14 2.63 -5.75
N LEU A 190 -5.64 1.85 -6.70
CA LEU A 190 -5.74 2.10 -8.13
C LEU A 190 -6.91 1.30 -8.71
N LEU A 191 -7.81 1.96 -9.42
CA LEU A 191 -9.03 1.39 -10.01
C LEU A 191 -9.01 1.65 -11.52
N THR A 192 -8.83 0.61 -12.34
CA THR A 192 -8.72 0.73 -13.82
C THR A 192 -9.20 -0.54 -14.53
N ASP A 193 -9.63 -0.42 -15.79
CA ASP A 193 -9.99 -1.55 -16.67
C ASP A 193 -8.94 -1.83 -17.75
N GLY A 194 -7.79 -1.13 -17.72
CA GLY A 194 -6.86 -1.11 -18.84
C GLY A 194 -5.41 -0.79 -18.49
N CYS A 195 -4.66 -0.53 -19.56
CA CYS A 195 -3.22 -0.35 -19.55
C CYS A 195 -2.86 1.11 -19.82
N ASN A 196 -1.65 1.51 -19.47
CA ASN A 196 -1.17 2.84 -19.78
C ASN A 196 -1.07 3.05 -21.31
N THR A 197 -1.84 3.98 -21.86
CA THR A 197 -1.81 4.35 -23.29
C THR A 197 -1.24 5.76 -23.52
N THR A 198 -1.23 6.61 -22.50
CA THR A 198 -0.68 7.98 -22.57
C THR A 198 0.02 8.39 -21.26
N GLY A 199 0.12 9.69 -20.93
CA GLY A 199 0.79 10.22 -19.72
C GLY A 199 2.32 10.43 -19.80
N LEU A 200 2.91 11.38 -19.11
CA LEU A 200 4.34 11.67 -19.20
C LEU A 200 5.22 10.48 -18.79
N ILE A 201 4.75 9.66 -17.85
CA ILE A 201 5.42 8.45 -17.39
C ILE A 201 4.97 7.28 -18.27
N ARG A 202 5.93 6.62 -18.91
CA ARG A 202 5.69 5.47 -19.81
C ARG A 202 6.18 4.15 -19.23
N ASP A 203 7.16 4.21 -18.33
CA ASP A 203 7.77 3.04 -17.73
C ASP A 203 7.13 2.76 -16.36
N PRO A 204 6.48 1.60 -16.15
CA PRO A 204 5.92 1.22 -14.87
C PRO A 204 6.96 1.19 -13.74
N GLU A 205 8.23 0.89 -14.03
CA GLU A 205 9.28 0.83 -13.02
C GLU A 205 9.50 2.18 -12.36
N ILE A 206 9.32 3.29 -13.08
CA ILE A 206 9.47 4.64 -12.52
C ILE A 206 8.44 4.89 -11.42
N ALA A 207 7.17 4.59 -11.68
CA ALA A 207 6.09 4.75 -10.70
C ALA A 207 6.25 3.80 -9.51
N ALA A 208 6.65 2.55 -9.75
CA ALA A 208 6.90 1.57 -8.70
C ALA A 208 8.08 1.96 -7.79
N LEU A 209 9.19 2.43 -8.38
CA LEU A 209 10.35 2.88 -7.62
C LEU A 209 10.04 4.12 -6.77
N GLU A 210 9.18 5.02 -7.25
CA GLU A 210 8.71 6.15 -6.44
C GLU A 210 7.91 5.68 -5.23
N ALA A 211 6.93 4.80 -5.43
CA ALA A 211 6.14 4.22 -4.33
C ALA A 211 7.03 3.53 -3.27
N ILE A 212 8.04 2.75 -3.70
CA ILE A 212 8.99 2.11 -2.80
C ILE A 212 9.79 3.17 -2.01
N ARG A 213 10.30 4.19 -2.70
CA ARG A 213 11.12 5.26 -2.09
C ARG A 213 10.38 6.00 -0.98
N VAL A 214 9.09 6.27 -1.16
CA VAL A 214 8.26 6.96 -0.15
C VAL A 214 7.48 6.02 0.77
N SER A 215 7.71 4.71 0.64
CA SER A 215 7.03 3.66 1.41
C SER A 215 5.50 3.72 1.33
N ILE A 216 4.95 4.05 0.15
CA ILE A 216 3.51 4.08 -0.11
C ILE A 216 3.14 2.84 -0.94
N PRO A 217 2.51 1.81 -0.35
CA PRO A 217 2.03 0.65 -1.11
C PRO A 217 0.92 1.04 -2.09
N ILE A 218 0.88 0.34 -3.22
CA ILE A 218 -0.15 0.49 -4.26
C ILE A 218 -0.95 -0.81 -4.32
N TYR A 219 -2.27 -0.70 -4.18
CA TYR A 219 -3.22 -1.81 -4.35
C TYR A 219 -3.99 -1.59 -5.65
N ALA A 220 -3.73 -2.42 -6.66
CA ALA A 220 -4.40 -2.34 -7.96
C ALA A 220 -5.66 -3.22 -7.98
N ILE A 221 -6.76 -2.65 -8.46
CA ILE A 221 -8.05 -3.29 -8.67
C ILE A 221 -8.40 -3.14 -10.15
N GLY A 222 -8.33 -4.27 -10.86
CA GLY A 222 -8.68 -4.37 -12.27
C GLY A 222 -10.16 -4.64 -12.49
N PHE A 223 -10.78 -3.96 -13.46
CA PHE A 223 -12.16 -4.22 -13.89
C PHE A 223 -12.21 -4.92 -15.25
N GLY A 224 -13.14 -5.88 -15.39
CA GLY A 224 -13.41 -6.58 -16.64
C GLY A 224 -12.40 -7.67 -17.00
N ASP A 225 -12.73 -8.44 -18.04
CA ASP A 225 -11.99 -9.64 -18.45
C ASP A 225 -10.62 -9.35 -19.09
N LYS A 226 -10.31 -8.06 -19.31
CA LYS A 226 -9.07 -7.60 -19.94
C LYS A 226 -8.11 -6.89 -18.99
N ALA A 227 -8.42 -6.83 -17.69
CA ALA A 227 -7.56 -6.16 -16.72
C ALA A 227 -6.12 -6.73 -16.69
N ASP A 228 -5.95 -8.02 -17.01
CA ASP A 228 -4.64 -8.69 -17.09
C ASP A 228 -4.04 -8.69 -18.51
N LEU A 229 -4.77 -8.21 -19.51
CA LEU A 229 -4.41 -8.31 -20.92
C LEU A 229 -3.88 -6.97 -21.44
N CYS A 230 -2.72 -6.57 -20.93
CA CYS A 230 -1.85 -5.62 -21.62
C CYS A 230 -0.99 -6.40 -22.61
N GLU A 231 -1.46 -6.54 -23.85
CA GLU A 231 -0.58 -7.05 -24.90
C GLU A 231 0.57 -6.04 -25.07
N SER A 232 1.77 -6.47 -24.68
CA SER A 232 2.98 -5.80 -25.10
C SER A 232 3.08 -5.94 -26.61
N GLU A 233 2.69 -4.92 -27.37
CA GLU A 233 3.19 -4.79 -28.73
C GLU A 233 4.70 -4.50 -28.64
N VAL A 234 5.49 -5.58 -28.64
CA VAL A 234 6.91 -5.60 -28.97
C VAL A 234 7.12 -6.57 -30.12
#